data_AF-R1FXI3-F1
#
_entry.id   AF-R1FXI3-F1
#
_cell.length_a   1.000
_cell.length_b   1.000
_cell.length_c   1.000
_cell.angle_alpha   90.00
_cell.angle_beta   90.00
_cell.angle_gamma   90.00
#
_symmetry.space_group_name_H-M   'P 1'
#
loop_
_entity.id
_entity.type
_entity.pdbx_description
1 polymer ?
#
loop_
_entity_poly.entity_id
_entity_poly.type
_entity_poly.pdbx_seq_one_letter_code
_entity_poly.pdbx_strand_id
1 'polypeptide(L)'
;MTAEPWPVRLYPRAFRERWGADLAAELRANPRRWPNVLMSAVGMWLHPAAWPATSPAQRQARIAAMAVMVTGIGWFVTNLAIEDTRTLSGVLNSCAFTVVAGLLFIGPRPAPSAGRRLMLRLTAPAALGSTVVAVVHEVGGPFPAPIRLLLLLTWWGTWALAVIQVGRTVAELAVTPHPRAFRLGIRLLATSAAAIGATQLVAAATGAAPVTACFGLLLLAAPFFLRPPERAI
;
A
#
# COMPACT_ATOMS: atom_id res chain seq x y z
N MET A 1 -28.16 -22.72 -8.40
CA MET A 1 -26.89 -22.01 -8.06
C MET A 1 -26.79 -21.91 -6.55
N THR A 2 -25.94 -22.71 -5.91
CA THR A 2 -25.72 -22.59 -4.46
C THR A 2 -24.85 -21.36 -4.20
N ALA A 3 -25.27 -20.49 -3.28
CA ALA A 3 -24.49 -19.31 -2.91
C ALA A 3 -23.08 -19.72 -2.43
N GLU A 4 -22.05 -19.04 -2.94
CA GLU A 4 -20.66 -19.25 -2.53
C GLU A 4 -20.51 -18.87 -1.04
N PRO A 5 -19.89 -19.73 -0.19
CA PRO A 5 -19.68 -19.42 1.22
C PRO A 5 -18.92 -18.10 1.38
N TRP A 6 -19.38 -17.24 2.28
CA TRP A 6 -18.79 -15.90 2.47
C TRP A 6 -17.26 -15.89 2.72
N PRO A 7 -16.63 -16.89 3.40
CA PRO A 7 -15.18 -16.87 3.60
C PRO A 7 -14.42 -17.04 2.28
N VAL A 8 -14.95 -17.82 1.33
CA VAL A 8 -14.34 -18.00 0.01
C VAL A 8 -14.36 -16.69 -0.76
N ARG A 9 -15.42 -15.87 -0.58
CA ARG A 9 -15.54 -14.56 -1.24
C ARG A 9 -14.45 -13.57 -0.80
N LEU A 10 -13.76 -13.83 0.31
CA LEU A 10 -12.63 -13.02 0.77
C LEU A 10 -11.33 -13.34 0.07
N TYR A 11 -11.20 -14.47 -0.64
CA TYR A 11 -9.97 -14.75 -1.39
C TYR A 11 -9.80 -13.78 -2.57
N PRO A 12 -8.55 -13.49 -2.95
CA PRO A 12 -8.26 -12.78 -4.19
C PRO A 12 -8.93 -13.45 -5.39
N ARG A 13 -9.41 -12.65 -6.34
CA ARG A 13 -10.18 -13.14 -7.50
C ARG A 13 -9.48 -14.29 -8.24
N ALA A 14 -8.18 -14.16 -8.53
CA ALA A 14 -7.40 -15.19 -9.21
C ALA A 14 -7.33 -16.51 -8.43
N PHE A 15 -7.39 -16.46 -7.10
CA PHE A 15 -7.44 -17.63 -6.24
C PHE A 15 -8.82 -18.28 -6.25
N ARG A 16 -9.88 -17.47 -6.15
CA ARG A 16 -11.28 -17.94 -6.23
C ARG A 16 -11.59 -18.60 -7.56
N GLU A 17 -11.14 -18.02 -8.66
CA GLU A 17 -11.38 -18.58 -10.01
C GLU A 17 -10.73 -19.96 -10.18
N ARG A 18 -9.61 -20.21 -9.50
CA ARG A 18 -8.86 -21.47 -9.64
C ARG A 18 -9.23 -22.53 -8.60
N TRP A 19 -9.51 -22.13 -7.36
CA TRP A 19 -9.72 -23.05 -6.23
C TRP A 19 -10.98 -22.75 -5.40
N GLY A 20 -11.77 -21.75 -5.75
CA GLY A 20 -12.95 -21.36 -4.99
C GLY A 20 -14.01 -22.46 -4.91
N ALA A 21 -14.17 -23.25 -5.97
CA ALA A 21 -15.10 -24.38 -5.99
C ALA A 21 -14.71 -25.46 -4.97
N ASP A 22 -13.42 -25.82 -4.91
CA ASP A 22 -12.88 -26.82 -3.99
C ASP A 22 -12.97 -26.33 -2.53
N LEU A 23 -12.57 -25.08 -2.27
CA LEU A 23 -12.69 -24.45 -0.95
C LEU A 23 -14.16 -24.38 -0.49
N ALA A 24 -15.08 -24.08 -1.40
CA ALA A 24 -16.51 -24.05 -1.10
C ALA A 24 -17.08 -25.44 -0.85
N ALA A 25 -16.58 -26.47 -1.52
CA ALA A 25 -16.96 -27.86 -1.26
C ALA A 25 -16.44 -28.32 0.12
N GLU A 26 -15.17 -28.01 0.44
CA GLU A 26 -14.56 -28.33 1.73
C GLU A 26 -15.29 -27.64 2.89
N LEU A 27 -15.62 -26.36 2.77
CA LEU A 27 -16.37 -25.63 3.79
C LEU A 27 -17.80 -26.15 3.98
N ARG A 28 -18.44 -26.62 2.91
CA ARG A 28 -19.77 -27.24 3.02
C ARG A 28 -19.69 -28.60 3.70
N ALA A 29 -18.65 -29.37 3.45
CA ALA A 29 -18.41 -30.64 4.13
C ALA A 29 -18.02 -30.46 5.60
N ASN A 30 -17.30 -29.38 5.96
CA ASN A 30 -16.93 -29.07 7.33
C ASN A 30 -17.00 -27.56 7.63
N PRO A 31 -18.17 -27.04 8.04
CA PRO A 31 -18.36 -25.62 8.31
C PRO A 31 -17.45 -25.08 9.41
N ARG A 32 -17.03 -25.91 10.38
CA ARG A 32 -16.16 -25.50 11.50
C ARG A 32 -14.75 -25.08 11.05
N ARG A 33 -14.35 -25.36 9.80
CA ARG A 33 -13.07 -24.93 9.22
C ARG A 33 -13.05 -23.47 8.74
N TRP A 34 -14.15 -22.74 8.81
CA TRP A 34 -14.21 -21.35 8.35
C TRP A 34 -13.13 -20.43 8.95
N PRO A 35 -12.69 -20.54 10.23
CA PRO A 35 -11.63 -19.69 10.75
C PRO A 35 -10.29 -19.97 10.08
N ASN A 36 -9.98 -21.24 9.80
CA ASN A 36 -8.75 -21.62 9.11
C ASN A 36 -8.76 -21.11 7.66
N VAL A 37 -9.91 -21.18 6.98
CA VAL A 37 -10.07 -20.62 5.64
C VAL A 37 -9.92 -19.09 5.65
N LEU A 38 -10.45 -18.42 6.67
CA LEU A 38 -10.26 -16.98 6.84
C LEU A 38 -8.79 -16.63 7.06
N MET A 39 -8.09 -17.34 7.95
CA MET A 39 -6.66 -17.14 8.20
C MET A 39 -5.81 -17.42 6.96
N SER A 40 -6.17 -18.45 6.19
CA SER A 40 -5.54 -18.74 4.90
C SER A 40 -5.80 -17.62 3.89
N ALA A 41 -7.02 -17.07 3.82
CA ALA A 41 -7.34 -15.93 2.97
C ALA A 41 -6.48 -14.70 3.33
N VAL A 42 -6.36 -14.38 4.63
CA VAL A 42 -5.50 -13.30 5.13
C VAL A 42 -4.05 -13.54 4.74
N GLY A 43 -3.51 -14.73 5.00
CA GLY A 43 -2.16 -15.10 4.59
C GLY A 43 -1.96 -14.95 3.08
N MET A 44 -2.97 -15.33 2.29
CA MET A 44 -2.92 -15.15 0.84
C MET A 44 -2.82 -13.67 0.46
N TRP A 45 -3.61 -12.78 1.07
CA TRP A 45 -3.52 -11.34 0.83
C TRP A 45 -2.16 -10.74 1.20
N LEU A 46 -1.50 -11.27 2.21
CA LEU A 46 -0.14 -10.86 2.62
C LEU A 46 0.96 -11.39 1.69
N HIS A 47 0.67 -12.39 0.85
CA HIS A 47 1.63 -13.01 -0.06
C HIS A 47 1.17 -12.98 -1.53
N PRO A 48 1.03 -11.79 -2.15
CA PRO A 48 0.64 -11.64 -3.55
C PRO A 48 1.57 -12.34 -4.55
N ALA A 49 2.84 -12.58 -4.16
CA ALA A 49 3.80 -13.36 -4.94
C ALA A 49 3.35 -14.82 -5.17
N ALA A 50 2.55 -15.37 -4.25
CA ALA A 50 2.03 -16.73 -4.31
C ALA A 50 0.69 -16.84 -5.06
N TRP A 51 0.08 -15.72 -5.48
CA TRP A 51 -1.16 -15.74 -6.25
C TRP A 51 -0.94 -16.34 -7.64
N PRO A 52 -1.93 -17.08 -8.21
CA PRO A 52 -1.88 -17.57 -9.58
C PRO A 52 -1.61 -16.43 -10.54
N ALA A 53 -0.57 -16.59 -11.33
CA ALA A 53 -0.22 -15.63 -12.35
C ALA A 53 0.10 -16.39 -13.63
N THR A 54 -0.37 -15.86 -14.74
CA THR A 54 -0.13 -16.41 -16.09
C THR A 54 1.26 -16.04 -16.59
N SER A 55 1.90 -15.00 -16.02
CA SER A 55 3.23 -14.54 -16.41
C SER A 55 4.06 -14.03 -15.21
N PRO A 56 5.40 -14.03 -15.33
CA PRO A 56 6.30 -13.40 -14.34
C PRO A 56 6.02 -11.90 -14.16
N ALA A 57 5.68 -11.21 -15.25
CA ALA A 57 5.31 -9.79 -15.26
C ALA A 57 4.15 -9.49 -14.30
N GLN A 58 3.12 -10.33 -14.35
CA GLN A 58 1.94 -10.18 -13.50
C GLN A 58 2.28 -10.39 -12.02
N ARG A 59 3.19 -11.30 -11.68
CA ARG A 59 3.66 -11.47 -10.29
C ARG A 59 4.43 -10.24 -9.81
N GLN A 60 5.35 -9.73 -10.63
CA GLN A 60 6.14 -8.55 -10.32
C GLN A 60 5.25 -7.32 -10.08
N ALA A 61 4.26 -7.09 -10.95
CA ALA A 61 3.29 -5.99 -10.80
C ALA A 61 2.50 -6.07 -9.48
N ARG A 62 2.10 -7.27 -9.05
CA ARG A 62 1.38 -7.47 -7.77
C ARG A 62 2.28 -7.23 -6.55
N ILE A 63 3.51 -7.74 -6.59
CA ILE A 63 4.52 -7.51 -5.53
C ILE A 63 4.80 -6.01 -5.40
N ALA A 64 5.01 -5.34 -6.54
CA ALA A 64 5.21 -3.90 -6.60
C ALA A 64 4.01 -3.13 -6.05
N ALA A 65 2.79 -3.44 -6.49
CA ALA A 65 1.59 -2.79 -5.99
C ALA A 65 1.44 -2.95 -4.48
N MET A 66 1.71 -4.15 -3.94
CA MET A 66 1.71 -4.36 -2.49
C MET A 66 2.78 -3.52 -1.79
N ALA A 67 4.02 -3.52 -2.29
CA ALA A 67 5.09 -2.72 -1.71
C ALA A 67 4.70 -1.24 -1.65
N VAL A 68 4.15 -0.71 -2.74
CA VAL A 68 3.67 0.68 -2.81
C VAL A 68 2.55 0.94 -1.81
N MET A 69 1.55 0.05 -1.73
CA MET A 69 0.42 0.22 -0.81
C MET A 69 0.87 0.15 0.65
N VAL A 70 1.70 -0.84 1.01
CA VAL A 70 2.20 -1.02 2.38
C VAL A 70 3.04 0.17 2.80
N THR A 71 4.00 0.59 1.96
CA THR A 71 4.87 1.73 2.28
C THR A 71 4.07 3.04 2.29
N GLY A 72 3.14 3.24 1.35
CA GLY A 72 2.29 4.43 1.28
C GLY A 72 1.32 4.56 2.46
N ILE A 73 0.63 3.48 2.83
CA ILE A 73 -0.24 3.45 4.02
C ILE A 73 0.60 3.66 5.28
N GLY A 74 1.75 2.99 5.39
CA GLY A 74 2.65 3.17 6.51
C GLY A 74 3.07 4.63 6.68
N TRP A 75 3.54 5.25 5.59
CA TRP A 75 3.93 6.66 5.56
C TRP A 75 2.76 7.57 5.97
N PHE A 76 1.57 7.33 5.44
CA PHE A 76 0.35 8.07 5.79
C PHE A 76 0.01 7.97 7.27
N VAL A 77 -0.05 6.76 7.84
CA VAL A 77 -0.34 6.53 9.26
C VAL A 77 0.73 7.16 10.14
N THR A 78 2.01 7.14 9.75
CA THR A 78 3.05 7.79 10.54
C THR A 78 2.90 9.30 10.55
N ASN A 79 2.62 9.94 9.40
CA ASN A 79 2.41 11.39 9.38
C ASN A 79 1.23 11.80 10.25
N LEU A 80 0.14 11.02 10.27
CA LEU A 80 -0.97 11.21 11.21
C LEU A 80 -0.52 11.09 12.67
N ALA A 81 0.32 10.11 12.98
CA ALA A 81 0.78 9.84 14.34
C ALA A 81 1.78 10.87 14.88
N ILE A 82 2.55 11.52 14.00
CA ILE A 82 3.62 12.44 14.39
C ILE A 82 3.31 13.91 14.08
N GLU A 83 2.05 14.25 13.79
CA GLU A 83 1.63 15.61 13.40
C GLU A 83 2.15 16.68 14.38
N ASP A 84 2.16 16.36 15.67
CA ASP A 84 2.64 17.26 16.74
C ASP A 84 4.16 17.17 17.02
N THR A 85 4.87 16.19 16.44
CA THR A 85 6.28 15.88 16.76
C THR A 85 7.22 16.25 15.62
N ARG A 86 7.72 17.49 15.63
CA ARG A 86 8.60 18.03 14.57
C ARG A 86 9.91 17.27 14.39
N THR A 87 10.44 16.61 15.42
CA THR A 87 11.74 15.92 15.39
C THR A 87 11.78 14.72 14.45
N LEU A 88 10.63 14.07 14.21
CA LEU A 88 10.54 12.87 13.36
C LEU A 88 10.21 13.20 11.88
N SER A 89 9.85 14.45 11.59
CA SER A 89 9.48 14.89 10.24
C SER A 89 10.63 14.75 9.22
N GLY A 90 11.88 15.01 9.64
CA GLY A 90 13.05 14.86 8.76
C GLY A 90 13.29 13.42 8.30
N VAL A 91 12.98 12.44 9.15
CA VAL A 91 13.07 11.01 8.82
C VAL A 91 12.01 10.65 7.78
N LEU A 92 10.77 11.13 7.95
CA LEU A 92 9.70 10.88 6.99
C LEU A 92 9.94 11.53 5.63
N ASN A 93 10.54 12.72 5.60
CA ASN A 93 10.96 13.37 4.35
C ASN A 93 12.02 12.54 3.61
N SER A 94 13.03 12.04 4.34
CA SER A 94 14.05 11.15 3.78
C SER A 94 13.46 9.84 3.26
N CYS A 95 12.48 9.29 3.98
CA CYS A 95 11.71 8.14 3.52
C CYS A 95 10.93 8.45 2.24
N ALA A 96 10.32 9.63 2.13
CA ALA A 96 9.58 10.02 0.93
C ALA A 96 10.47 10.02 -0.33
N PHE A 97 11.70 10.55 -0.25
CA PHE A 97 12.66 10.46 -1.37
C PHE A 97 13.00 9.02 -1.73
N THR A 98 13.19 8.17 -0.72
CA THR A 98 13.50 6.74 -0.92
C THR A 98 12.30 5.99 -1.53
N VAL A 99 11.07 6.35 -1.15
CA VAL A 99 9.83 5.85 -1.74
C VAL A 99 9.72 6.25 -3.20
N VAL A 100 9.95 7.52 -3.52
CA VAL A 100 9.93 8.03 -4.89
C VAL A 100 11.00 7.33 -5.74
N ALA A 101 12.22 7.18 -5.22
CA ALA A 101 13.27 6.43 -5.89
C ALA A 101 12.84 4.96 -6.14
N GLY A 102 12.27 4.30 -5.13
CA GLY A 102 11.74 2.94 -5.26
C GLY A 102 10.66 2.83 -6.34
N LEU A 103 9.72 3.78 -6.38
CA LEU A 103 8.69 3.90 -7.40
C LEU A 103 9.27 4.09 -8.80
N LEU A 104 10.32 4.90 -8.95
CA LEU A 104 10.99 5.11 -10.25
C LEU A 104 11.69 3.84 -10.75
N PHE A 105 12.25 3.03 -9.85
CA PHE A 105 12.90 1.77 -10.20
C PHE A 105 11.92 0.61 -10.48
N ILE A 106 10.75 0.62 -9.83
CA ILE A 106 9.67 -0.35 -10.05
C ILE A 106 8.82 0.02 -11.24
N GLY A 107 8.62 1.32 -11.46
CA GLY A 107 7.79 1.86 -12.51
C GLY A 107 8.23 1.30 -13.86
N PRO A 108 7.28 0.91 -14.72
CA PRO A 108 7.64 0.56 -16.07
C PRO A 108 8.30 1.77 -16.72
N ARG A 109 9.27 1.54 -17.62
CA ARG A 109 9.71 2.62 -18.51
C ARG A 109 8.45 3.18 -19.16
N PRO A 110 8.19 4.50 -19.04
CA PRO A 110 6.89 5.04 -19.38
C PRO A 110 6.64 4.83 -20.87
N ALA A 111 5.84 3.82 -21.20
CA ALA A 111 5.07 3.92 -22.42
C ALA A 111 4.24 5.20 -22.27
N PRO A 112 4.22 6.12 -23.25
CA PRO A 112 3.58 7.42 -23.09
C PRO A 112 2.10 7.31 -22.65
N SER A 113 1.43 6.22 -23.03
CA SER A 113 0.05 5.92 -22.62
C SER A 113 -0.12 5.52 -21.14
N ALA A 114 0.91 4.95 -20.52
CA ALA A 114 0.93 4.61 -19.09
C ALA A 114 1.12 5.88 -18.24
N GLY A 115 2.07 6.72 -18.63
CA GLY A 115 2.31 8.02 -17.99
C GLY A 115 1.07 8.90 -18.03
N ARG A 116 0.43 9.01 -19.21
CA ARG A 116 -0.83 9.76 -19.35
C ARG A 116 -1.94 9.24 -18.44
N ARG A 117 -2.12 7.91 -18.34
CA ARG A 117 -3.12 7.32 -17.44
C ARG A 117 -2.84 7.61 -15.97
N LEU A 118 -1.58 7.52 -15.55
CA LEU A 118 -1.17 7.87 -14.19
C LEU A 118 -1.46 9.35 -13.92
N MET A 119 -1.04 10.25 -14.82
CA MET A 119 -1.28 11.68 -14.69
C MET A 119 -2.78 12.00 -14.56
N LEU A 120 -3.62 11.40 -15.41
CA LEU A 120 -5.07 11.58 -15.35
C LEU A 120 -5.65 11.09 -14.01
N ARG A 121 -5.20 9.94 -13.50
CA ARG A 121 -5.64 9.40 -12.20
C ARG A 121 -5.19 10.25 -11.02
N LEU A 122 -4.03 10.90 -11.13
CA LEU A 122 -3.48 11.77 -10.10
C LEU A 122 -3.96 13.21 -10.20
N THR A 123 -4.61 13.61 -11.30
CA THR A 123 -5.09 15.00 -11.49
C THR A 123 -6.10 15.39 -10.41
N ALA A 124 -7.08 14.53 -10.13
CA ALA A 124 -8.08 14.79 -9.11
C ALA A 124 -7.48 14.92 -7.68
N PRO A 125 -6.68 13.97 -7.17
CA PRO A 125 -6.08 14.12 -5.84
C PRO A 125 -5.07 15.27 -5.78
N ALA A 126 -4.32 15.54 -6.86
CA ALA A 126 -3.41 16.68 -6.93
C ALA A 126 -4.17 18.01 -6.86
N ALA A 127 -5.23 18.18 -7.66
CA ALA A 127 -6.05 19.39 -7.65
C ALA A 127 -6.66 19.63 -6.27
N LEU A 128 -7.29 18.61 -5.67
CA LEU A 128 -7.86 18.71 -4.32
C LEU A 128 -6.80 19.06 -3.26
N GLY A 129 -5.63 18.42 -3.32
CA GLY A 129 -4.53 18.68 -2.39
C GLY A 129 -4.00 20.10 -2.53
N SER A 130 -3.78 20.55 -3.77
CA SER A 130 -3.38 21.93 -4.08
C SER A 130 -4.41 22.96 -3.62
N THR A 131 -5.71 22.68 -3.77
CA THR A 131 -6.76 23.56 -3.26
C THR A 131 -6.70 23.68 -1.73
N VAL A 132 -6.51 22.58 -1.01
CA VAL A 132 -6.35 22.63 0.47
C VAL A 132 -5.14 23.48 0.85
N VAL A 133 -3.98 23.26 0.22
CA VAL A 133 -2.76 24.03 0.48
C VAL A 133 -2.96 25.52 0.19
N ALA A 134 -3.58 25.86 -0.95
CA ALA A 134 -3.87 27.24 -1.31
C ALA A 134 -4.79 27.90 -0.29
N VAL A 135 -5.89 27.24 0.11
CA VAL A 135 -6.82 27.79 1.13
C VAL A 135 -6.11 28.01 2.47
N VAL A 136 -5.30 27.06 2.92
CA VAL A 136 -4.54 27.19 4.18
C VAL A 136 -3.54 28.33 4.13
N HIS A 137 -2.88 28.53 2.97
CA HIS A 137 -1.86 29.57 2.83
C HIS A 137 -2.45 30.97 2.66
N GLU A 138 -3.52 31.12 1.87
CA GLU A 138 -4.14 32.41 1.53
C GLU A 138 -4.98 32.99 2.68
N VAL A 139 -5.72 32.14 3.41
CA VAL A 139 -6.59 32.62 4.51
C VAL A 139 -5.78 33.02 5.74
N GLY A 140 -4.62 32.39 5.96
CA GLY A 140 -3.65 32.81 6.98
C GLY A 140 -4.27 33.05 8.36
N GLY A 141 -4.85 32.03 9.00
CA GLY A 141 -5.46 32.17 10.32
C GLY A 141 -6.05 30.87 10.88
N PRO A 142 -6.51 30.87 12.14
CA PRO A 142 -7.18 29.72 12.73
C PRO A 142 -8.53 29.49 12.07
N PHE A 143 -8.69 28.32 11.44
CA PHE A 143 -9.96 27.91 10.86
C PHE A 143 -10.97 27.53 11.95
N PRO A 144 -12.26 27.83 11.77
CA PRO A 144 -13.33 27.22 12.56
C PRO A 144 -13.21 25.70 12.55
N ALA A 145 -13.51 25.05 13.68
CA ALA A 145 -13.41 23.60 13.86
C ALA A 145 -13.99 22.75 12.70
N PRO A 146 -15.21 23.03 12.15
CA PRO A 146 -15.75 22.24 11.04
C PRO A 146 -14.95 22.42 9.74
N ILE A 147 -14.46 23.63 9.46
CA ILE A 147 -13.64 23.91 8.28
C ILE A 147 -12.29 23.21 8.40
N ARG A 148 -11.66 23.28 9.59
CA ARG A 148 -10.42 22.58 9.88
C ARG A 148 -10.57 21.08 9.68
N LEU A 149 -11.65 20.48 10.20
CA LEU A 149 -11.94 19.06 10.02
C LEU A 149 -12.13 18.71 8.55
N LEU A 150 -12.88 19.51 7.79
CA LEU A 150 -13.09 19.29 6.36
C LEU A 150 -11.77 19.37 5.58
N LEU A 151 -10.92 20.36 5.86
CA LEU A 151 -9.61 20.50 5.22
C LEU A 151 -8.70 19.32 5.54
N LEU A 152 -8.67 18.86 6.79
CA LEU A 152 -7.91 17.67 7.18
C LEU A 152 -8.44 16.39 6.51
N LEU A 153 -9.76 16.16 6.52
CA LEU A 153 -10.37 15.02 5.86
C LEU A 153 -10.10 15.04 4.35
N THR A 154 -10.15 16.23 3.73
CA THR A 154 -9.82 16.40 2.32
C THR A 154 -8.36 16.11 2.06
N TRP A 155 -7.44 16.71 2.84
CA TRP A 155 -6.00 16.48 2.74
C TRP A 155 -5.61 15.01 2.88
N TRP A 156 -6.11 14.33 3.91
CA TRP A 156 -5.82 12.92 4.12
C TRP A 156 -6.52 12.04 3.07
N GLY A 157 -7.72 12.41 2.65
CA GLY A 157 -8.44 11.76 1.57
C GLY A 157 -7.69 11.80 0.24
N THR A 158 -7.07 12.92 -0.13
CA THR A 158 -6.28 13.02 -1.37
C THR A 158 -5.05 12.13 -1.35
N TRP A 159 -4.37 12.03 -0.21
CA TRP A 159 -3.24 11.10 -0.03
C TRP A 159 -3.67 9.64 -0.15
N ALA A 160 -4.75 9.24 0.53
CA ALA A 160 -5.27 7.88 0.44
C ALA A 160 -5.65 7.53 -1.02
N LEU A 161 -6.30 8.45 -1.72
CA LEU A 161 -6.61 8.31 -3.15
C LEU A 161 -5.34 8.20 -3.99
N ALA A 162 -4.34 9.05 -3.78
CA ALA A 162 -3.09 9.01 -4.53
C ALA A 162 -2.39 7.65 -4.38
N VAL A 163 -2.26 7.13 -3.15
CA VAL A 163 -1.65 5.80 -2.89
C VAL A 163 -2.41 4.69 -3.61
N ILE A 164 -3.75 4.69 -3.50
CA ILE A 164 -4.60 3.70 -4.20
C ILE A 164 -4.41 3.78 -5.71
N GLN A 165 -4.37 4.99 -6.29
CA GLN A 165 -4.24 5.17 -7.73
C GLN A 165 -2.86 4.79 -8.24
N VAL A 166 -1.79 5.08 -7.49
CA VAL A 166 -0.43 4.62 -7.83
C VAL A 166 -0.38 3.10 -7.76
N GLY A 167 -0.89 2.48 -6.69
CA GLY A 167 -0.93 1.03 -6.54
C GLY A 167 -1.70 0.33 -7.67
N ARG A 168 -2.88 0.85 -8.04
CA ARG A 168 -3.66 0.35 -9.19
C ARG A 168 -2.90 0.48 -10.50
N THR A 169 -2.26 1.62 -10.72
CA THR A 169 -1.50 1.88 -11.95
C THR A 169 -0.31 0.93 -12.05
N VAL A 170 0.43 0.72 -10.96
CA VAL A 170 1.51 -0.27 -10.90
C VAL A 170 1.00 -1.69 -11.15
N ALA A 171 -0.16 -2.06 -10.60
CA ALA A 171 -0.76 -3.38 -10.81
C ALA A 171 -1.22 -3.63 -12.27
N GLU A 172 -1.67 -2.58 -12.97
CA GLU A 172 -2.14 -2.66 -14.36
C GLU A 172 -1.00 -2.66 -15.37
N LEU A 173 0.16 -2.12 -15.00
CA LEU A 173 1.30 -2.00 -15.88
C LEU A 173 2.07 -3.32 -15.94
N ALA A 174 1.60 -4.22 -16.81
CA ALA A 174 2.22 -5.52 -17.07
C ALA A 174 3.57 -5.45 -17.82
N VAL A 175 4.29 -4.34 -17.73
CA VAL A 175 5.62 -4.18 -18.37
C VAL A 175 6.68 -4.51 -17.34
N THR A 176 7.44 -5.58 -17.58
CA THR A 176 8.54 -6.02 -16.72
C THR A 176 9.68 -4.99 -16.74
N PRO A 177 9.98 -4.32 -15.61
CA PRO A 177 11.24 -3.60 -15.47
C PRO A 177 12.43 -4.57 -15.53
N HIS A 178 13.63 -4.04 -15.78
CA HIS A 178 14.85 -4.85 -15.73
C HIS A 178 14.98 -5.50 -14.33
N PRO A 179 15.29 -6.81 -14.21
CA PRO A 179 15.26 -7.53 -12.93
C PRO A 179 16.07 -6.87 -11.82
N ARG A 180 17.23 -6.28 -12.16
CA ARG A 180 18.06 -5.52 -11.20
C ARG A 180 17.37 -4.26 -10.68
N ALA A 181 16.74 -3.48 -11.56
CA ALA A 181 16.03 -2.26 -11.20
C ALA A 181 14.82 -2.60 -10.31
N PHE A 182 14.05 -3.63 -10.69
CA PHE A 182 12.93 -4.12 -9.88
C PHE A 182 13.37 -4.50 -8.45
N ARG A 183 14.43 -5.31 -8.32
CA ARG A 183 14.95 -5.73 -7.01
C ARG A 183 15.43 -4.54 -6.19
N LEU A 184 16.09 -3.58 -6.82
CA LEU A 184 16.53 -2.35 -6.15
C LEU A 184 15.32 -1.54 -5.65
N GLY A 185 14.32 -1.33 -6.51
CA GLY A 185 13.13 -0.57 -6.14
C GLY A 185 12.33 -1.23 -5.01
N ILE A 186 12.17 -2.55 -5.04
CA ILE A 186 11.53 -3.30 -3.94
C ILE A 186 12.33 -3.19 -2.65
N ARG A 187 13.67 -3.28 -2.70
CA ARG A 187 14.53 -3.06 -1.53
C ARG A 187 14.36 -1.65 -0.97
N LEU A 188 14.35 -0.62 -1.82
CA LEU A 188 14.14 0.77 -1.40
C LEU A 188 12.77 0.99 -0.75
N LEU A 189 11.70 0.39 -1.29
CA LEU A 189 10.38 0.46 -0.66
C LEU A 189 10.32 -0.28 0.68
N ALA A 190 10.99 -1.44 0.77
CA ALA A 190 11.05 -2.23 2.00
C ALA A 190 11.88 -1.54 3.09
N THR A 191 13.04 -0.95 2.74
CA THR A 191 13.85 -0.16 3.69
C THR A 191 13.10 1.08 4.14
N SER A 192 12.39 1.76 3.23
CA SER A 192 11.52 2.88 3.59
C SER A 192 10.42 2.45 4.54
N ALA A 193 9.73 1.34 4.26
CA ALA A 193 8.71 0.80 5.15
C ALA A 193 9.27 0.49 6.55
N ALA A 194 10.44 -0.15 6.63
CA ALA A 194 11.09 -0.44 7.91
C ALA A 194 11.47 0.83 8.67
N ALA A 195 12.00 1.86 8.00
CA ALA A 195 12.33 3.14 8.61
C ALA A 195 11.08 3.90 9.10
N ILE A 196 9.99 3.86 8.31
CA ILE A 196 8.67 4.36 8.71
C ILE A 196 8.16 3.61 9.94
N GLY A 197 8.31 2.29 9.97
CA GLY A 197 7.88 1.45 11.10
C GLY A 197 8.69 1.72 12.38
N ALA A 198 10.01 1.89 12.27
CA ALA A 198 10.85 2.32 13.38
C ALA A 198 10.43 3.70 13.91
N THR A 199 10.10 4.63 13.01
CA THR A 199 9.57 5.96 13.37
C THR A 199 8.27 5.85 14.16
N GLN A 200 7.36 4.94 13.77
CA GLN A 200 6.11 4.70 14.50
C GLN A 200 6.36 4.12 15.90
N LEU A 201 7.34 3.22 16.06
CA LEU A 201 7.70 2.70 17.39
C LEU A 201 8.25 3.79 18.31
N VAL A 202 9.11 4.67 17.78
CA VAL A 202 9.61 5.82 18.54
C VAL A 202 8.46 6.75 18.91
N ALA A 203 7.58 7.07 17.96
CA ALA A 203 6.40 7.89 18.22
C ALA A 203 5.49 7.28 19.31
N ALA A 204 5.23 5.97 19.24
CA ALA A 204 4.45 5.25 20.25
C ALA A 204 5.11 5.31 21.64
N ALA A 205 6.43 5.14 21.70
CA ALA A 205 7.19 5.24 22.94
C ALA A 205 7.18 6.65 23.54
N THR A 206 7.06 7.69 22.69
CA THR A 206 6.97 9.10 23.12
C THR A 206 5.54 9.60 23.34
N GLY A 207 4.54 8.71 23.37
CA GLY A 207 3.17 9.06 23.75
C GLY A 207 2.16 9.12 22.60
N ALA A 208 2.51 8.71 21.38
CA ALA A 208 1.51 8.49 20.33
C ALA A 208 0.62 7.27 20.66
N ALA A 209 -0.53 7.17 19.99
CA ALA A 209 -1.50 6.11 20.26
C ALA A 209 -0.87 4.70 20.13
N PRO A 210 -1.15 3.74 21.04
CA PRO A 210 -0.55 2.40 21.03
C PRO A 210 -0.73 1.62 19.72
N VAL A 211 -1.80 1.91 18.98
CA VAL A 211 -2.08 1.31 17.67
C VAL A 211 -0.95 1.55 16.67
N THR A 212 -0.20 2.65 16.81
CA THR A 212 0.94 2.98 15.95
C THR A 212 2.11 2.00 16.17
N ALA A 213 2.25 1.43 17.37
CA ALA A 213 3.26 0.40 17.62
C ALA A 213 2.96 -0.90 16.85
N CYS A 214 1.69 -1.29 16.76
CA CYS A 214 1.28 -2.46 15.98
C CYS A 214 1.61 -2.27 14.49
N PHE A 215 1.30 -1.10 13.92
CA PHE A 215 1.69 -0.78 12.55
C PHE A 215 3.21 -0.72 12.37
N GLY A 216 3.93 -0.20 13.37
CA GLY A 216 5.38 -0.10 13.36
C GLY A 216 6.06 -1.46 13.26
N LEU A 217 5.60 -2.43 14.07
CA LEU A 217 6.07 -3.81 14.03
C LEU A 217 5.76 -4.49 12.69
N LEU A 218 4.56 -4.29 12.13
CA LEU A 218 4.18 -4.85 10.83
C LEU A 218 5.07 -4.29 9.70
N LEU A 219 5.35 -2.98 9.71
CA LEU A 219 6.19 -2.34 8.72
C LEU A 219 7.68 -2.72 8.85
N LEU A 220 8.17 -2.94 10.07
CA LEU A 220 9.51 -3.49 10.31
C LEU A 220 9.66 -4.88 9.72
N ALA A 221 8.58 -5.66 9.64
CA ALA A 221 8.59 -6.97 9.02
C ALA A 221 8.51 -6.92 7.47
N ALA A 222 8.24 -5.75 6.87
CA ALA A 222 8.09 -5.61 5.42
C ALA A 222 9.28 -6.15 4.59
N PRO A 223 10.55 -5.99 4.98
CA PRO A 223 11.69 -6.58 4.25
C PRO A 223 11.65 -8.10 4.13
N PHE A 224 11.02 -8.81 5.08
CA PHE A 224 10.89 -10.26 5.02
C PHE A 224 9.82 -10.67 4.00
N PHE A 225 8.70 -9.97 3.96
CA PHE A 225 7.59 -10.26 3.05
C PHE A 225 7.80 -9.75 1.62
N LEU A 226 8.58 -8.67 1.48
CA LEU A 226 8.92 -8.06 0.18
C LEU A 226 10.17 -8.65 -0.46
N ARG A 227 10.78 -9.70 0.11
CA ARG A 227 11.98 -10.32 -0.46
C ARG A 227 11.63 -10.93 -1.83
N PRO A 228 12.23 -10.45 -2.94
CA PRO A 228 11.98 -11.04 -4.24
C PRO A 228 12.48 -12.49 -4.24
N PRO A 229 11.73 -13.45 -4.81
CA PRO A 229 12.14 -14.85 -4.85
C PRO A 229 13.45 -14.97 -5.63
N GLU A 230 14.49 -15.48 -4.97
CA GLU A 230 15.86 -15.57 -5.53
C GLU A 230 15.97 -16.56 -6.70
N ARG A 231 14.93 -17.38 -6.95
CA ARG A 231 14.95 -18.50 -7.92
C ARG A 231 13.83 -18.47 -8.98
N ALA A 232 13.09 -17.37 -9.13
CA ALA A 232 11.93 -17.31 -10.03
C ALA A 232 12.04 -16.30 -11.20
N ILE A 233 13.25 -15.83 -11.51
CA ILE A 233 13.53 -14.94 -12.65
C ILE A 233 14.65 -15.55 -13.49
#